data_AF-A0A8S9HBE0-F1
#
_entry.id   AF-A0A8S9HBE0-F1
#
_cell.length_a   1.000
_cell.length_b   1.000
_cell.length_c   1.000
_cell.angle_alpha   90.00
_cell.angle_beta   90.00
_cell.angle_gamma   90.00
#
_symmetry.space_group_name_H-M   'P 1'
#
loop_
_entity.id
_entity.type
_entity.pdbx_description
1 polymer ?
#
loop_
_entity_poly.entity_id
_entity_poly.type
_entity_poly.pdbx_seq_one_letter_code
_entity_poly.pdbx_strand_id
1 'polypeptide(L)' 'MGLSGVLHVEVEVKSPAEKFWVALGDGINLFPKEFPKDYKTMQVLAGDGNSPGSIRLIIYGEDELKTYTI' A
#
# COMPACT_ATOMS: atom_id res chain seq x y z
N MET A 1 -15.24 3.18 26.51
CA MET A 1 -15.30 2.42 25.25
C MET A 1 -15.10 3.42 24.12
N GLY A 2 -14.04 3.26 23.32
CA GLY A 2 -13.62 4.21 22.28
C GLY A 2 -12.44 3.65 21.49
N LEU A 3 -12.63 2.49 20.84
CA LEU A 3 -11.58 1.76 20.11
C LEU A 3 -11.67 1.96 18.58
N SER A 4 -12.64 2.72 18.09
CA SER A 4 -12.83 3.00 16.67
C SER A 4 -12.39 4.41 16.32
N GLY A 5 -11.58 4.55 15.27
CA GLY A 5 -11.21 5.84 14.68
C GLY A 5 -11.14 5.74 13.15
N VAL A 6 -11.31 6.88 12.47
CA VAL A 6 -11.17 6.99 11.01
C VAL A 6 -10.13 8.06 10.72
N LEU A 7 -9.15 7.75 9.88
CA LEU A 7 -8.14 8.69 9.40
C LEU A 7 -8.36 8.93 7.91
N HIS A 8 -8.49 10.21 7.53
CA HIS A 8 -8.54 10.63 6.14
C HIS A 8 -7.26 11.38 5.80
N VAL A 9 -6.65 11.02 4.66
CA VAL A 9 -5.48 11.70 4.11
C VAL A 9 -5.74 11.93 2.63
N GLU A 10 -5.55 13.16 2.19
CA GLU A 10 -5.61 13.55 0.78
C GLU A 10 -4.25 14.11 0.37
N VAL A 11 -3.74 13.64 -0.76
CA VAL A 11 -2.46 14.10 -1.31
C VAL A 11 -2.64 14.37 -2.79
N GLU A 12 -2.26 15.58 -3.22
CA GLU A 12 -2.23 15.92 -4.63
C GLU A 12 -1.04 15.24 -5.31
N VAL A 13 -1.30 14.49 -6.38
CA VAL A 13 -0.27 13.83 -7.18
C VAL A 13 -0.13 14.51 -8.53
N LYS A 14 1.11 14.63 -9.00
CA LYS A 14 1.40 15.20 -10.33
C LYS A 14 1.04 14.25 -11.48
N SER A 15 0.82 12.98 -11.17
CA SER A 15 0.52 11.93 -12.15
C SER A 15 -0.95 11.98 -12.57
N PRO A 16 -1.27 11.65 -13.85
CA PRO A 16 -2.66 11.46 -14.26
C PRO A 16 -3.36 10.38 -13.42
N ALA A 17 -4.61 10.63 -13.04
CA ALA A 17 -5.37 9.79 -12.11
C ALA A 17 -5.45 8.32 -12.56
N GLU A 18 -5.75 8.08 -13.84
CA GLU A 18 -5.85 6.71 -14.40
C GLU A 18 -4.53 5.95 -14.30
N LYS A 19 -3.41 6.61 -14.64
CA LYS A 19 -2.08 5.98 -14.57
C LYS A 19 -1.69 5.68 -13.13
N PHE A 20 -2.01 6.59 -12.21
CA PHE A 20 -1.75 6.37 -10.79
C PHE A 20 -2.58 5.20 -10.26
N TRP A 21 -3.86 5.12 -10.62
CA TRP A 21 -4.74 4.02 -10.23
C TRP A 21 -4.25 2.65 -10.73
N VAL A 22 -3.85 2.55 -11.99
CA VAL A 22 -3.29 1.31 -12.55
C VAL A 22 -2.00 0.91 -11.82
N ALA A 23 -1.12 1.87 -11.53
CA ALA A 23 0.11 1.61 -10.78
C ALA A 23 -0.14 1.09 -9.34
N LEU A 24 -1.21 1.55 -8.68
CA LEU A 24 -1.62 1.01 -7.37
C LEU A 24 -2.07 -0.46 -7.47
N GLY A 25 -2.79 -0.81 -8.55
CA GLY A 25 -3.17 -2.20 -8.82
C GLY A 25 -1.94 -3.10 -9.03
N ASP A 26 -0.99 -2.63 -9.83
CA ASP A 26 0.28 -3.33 -10.11
C ASP A 26 1.30 -3.25 -8.94
N GLY A 27 0.91 -2.64 -7.82
CA GLY A 27 1.76 -2.37 -6.66
C GLY A 27 2.47 -3.60 -6.09
N ILE A 28 1.91 -4.81 -6.24
CA ILE A 28 2.56 -6.07 -5.82
C ILE A 28 3.94 -6.23 -6.46
N ASN A 29 4.07 -5.87 -7.73
CA ASN A 29 5.32 -6.01 -8.48
C ASN A 29 6.14 -4.71 -8.43
N LEU A 30 5.46 -3.57 -8.37
CA LEU A 30 6.09 -2.25 -8.46
C LEU A 30 6.69 -1.82 -7.12
N PHE A 31 5.94 -1.91 -6.02
CA PHE A 31 6.36 -1.28 -4.76
C PHE A 31 7.61 -1.87 -4.13
N PRO A 32 7.81 -3.20 -4.09
CA PRO A 32 9.07 -3.74 -3.59
C PRO A 32 10.29 -3.37 -4.44
N LYS A 33 10.10 -3.00 -5.71
CA LYS A 33 11.18 -2.59 -6.62
C LYS A 33 11.50 -1.10 -6.51
N GLU A 34 10.47 -0.26 -6.53
CA GLU A 34 10.62 1.20 -6.52
C GLU A 34 10.78 1.76 -5.10
N PHE A 35 10.18 1.10 -4.11
CA PHE A 35 10.20 1.49 -2.69
C PHE A 35 10.70 0.34 -1.80
N PRO A 36 11.90 -0.22 -2.06
CA PRO A 36 12.42 -1.39 -1.34
C PRO A 36 12.66 -1.13 0.16
N LYS A 37 12.75 0.15 0.55
CA LYS A 37 12.83 0.57 1.95
C LYS A 37 11.51 0.43 2.68
N ASP A 38 10.40 0.70 1.99
CA ASP A 38 9.06 0.67 2.57
C ASP A 38 8.42 -0.72 2.43
N TYR A 39 8.72 -1.43 1.33
CA TYR A 39 8.18 -2.75 1.01
C TYR A 39 9.33 -3.74 0.73
N LYS A 40 9.54 -4.72 1.62
CA LYS A 40 10.49 -5.82 1.37
C LYS A 40 9.95 -6.77 0.30
N THR A 41 8.73 -7.25 0.47
CA THR A 41 8.09 -8.17 -0.49
C THR A 41 6.58 -8.04 -0.47
N MET A 42 5.94 -8.35 -1.61
CA MET A 42 4.50 -8.53 -1.71
C MET A 42 4.21 -9.83 -2.45
N GLN A 43 3.26 -10.62 -1.95
CA GLN A 43 2.87 -11.91 -2.53
C GLN A 43 1.36 -12.03 -2.60
N VAL A 44 0.84 -12.66 -3.66
CA VAL A 44 -0.58 -13.04 -3.76
C VAL A 44 -0.73 -14.43 -3.16
N LEU A 45 -1.56 -14.55 -2.11
CA LEU A 45 -1.88 -15.83 -1.48
C LEU A 45 -3.12 -16.49 -2.09
N ALA A 46 -4.05 -15.69 -2.63
CA ALA A 46 -5.25 -16.16 -3.30
C ALA A 46 -5.77 -15.12 -4.31
N GLY A 47 -6.34 -15.59 -5.42
CA GLY A 47 -6.86 -14.72 -6.49
C GLY A 47 -5.77 -14.15 -7.39
N ASP A 48 -6.03 -12.97 -7.95
CA ASP A 48 -5.11 -12.23 -8.82
C ASP A 48 -4.43 -11.05 -8.12
N GLY A 49 -4.79 -10.82 -6.85
CA GLY A 49 -4.33 -9.70 -6.05
C GLY A 49 -5.23 -8.47 -6.20
N ASN A 50 -5.85 -8.20 -7.34
CA ASN A 50 -6.56 -6.95 -7.65
C ASN A 50 -8.08 -7.02 -7.53
N SER A 51 -8.65 -8.17 -7.88
CA SER A 51 -10.09 -8.38 -7.87
C SER A 51 -10.61 -8.60 -6.45
N PRO A 52 -11.88 -8.24 -6.17
CA PRO A 52 -12.52 -8.50 -4.88
C PRO A 52 -12.37 -9.97 -4.44
N GLY A 53 -12.00 -10.18 -3.19
CA GLY A 53 -11.77 -11.51 -2.62
C GLY A 53 -10.32 -12.03 -2.75
N SER A 54 -9.43 -11.30 -3.42
CA SER A 54 -8.00 -11.63 -3.45
C SER A 54 -7.33 -11.39 -2.09
N ILE A 55 -6.29 -12.17 -1.79
CA ILE A 55 -5.49 -12.07 -0.55
C ILE A 55 -4.05 -11.76 -0.90
N ARG A 56 -3.49 -10.69 -0.31
CA ARG A 56 -2.08 -10.28 -0.45
C ARG A 56 -1.36 -10.41 0.90
N LEU A 57 -0.16 -10.99 0.89
CA LEU A 57 0.81 -10.92 1.99
C LEU A 57 1.80 -9.81 1.69
N ILE A 58 1.88 -8.81 2.57
CA ILE A 58 2.79 -7.67 2.43
C ILE A 58 3.78 -7.71 3.59
N ILE A 59 5.07 -7.76 3.27
CA ILE A 59 6.16 -7.61 4.22
C ILE A 59 6.74 -6.21 4.01
N TYR A 60 6.47 -5.32 4.96
CA TYR A 60 7.04 -3.98 4.98
C TYR A 60 8.53 -4.03 5.36
N GLY A 61 9.27 -3.00 4.95
CA GLY A 61 10.63 -2.80 5.41
C GLY A 61 10.73 -2.55 6.91
N GLU A 62 11.93 -2.75 7.45
CA GLU A 62 12.25 -2.40 8.84
C GLU A 62 12.82 -0.97 8.85
N ASP A 63 12.24 -0.10 9.68
CA ASP A 63 12.57 1.31 10.01
C ASP A 63 11.77 2.42 9.29
N GLU A 64 11.12 3.41 9.92
CA GLU A 64 10.78 3.71 11.33
C GLU A 64 9.28 4.03 11.38
N LEU A 65 8.55 3.51 12.37
CA LEU A 65 7.30 4.13 12.81
C LEU A 65 7.61 5.54 13.27
N LYS A 66 7.51 6.55 12.38
CA LYS A 66 7.46 7.94 12.80
C LYS A 66 6.17 8.12 13.58
N THR A 67 6.28 8.05 14.89
CA THR A 67 5.20 8.38 15.81
C THR A 67 4.82 9.84 15.57
N TYR A 68 3.75 10.07 14.83
CA TYR A 68 3.08 11.36 14.84
C TYR A 68 2.05 11.31 15.96
N THR A 69 2.39 11.93 17.09
CA THR A 69 1.45 12.19 18.19
C THR A 69 0.44 13.23 17.70
N ILE A 70 -0.84 12.87 17.74
CA ILE A 70 -1.97 13.81 17.64
C ILE A 70 -2.15 14.55 18.96
#